data_AF-A0A1A9I257-F1
#
_entry.id   AF-A0A1A9I257-F1
#
_cell.length_a   1.000
_cell.length_b   1.000
_cell.length_c   1.000
_cell.angle_alpha   90.00
_cell.angle_beta   90.00
_cell.angle_gamma   90.00
#
_symmetry.space_group_name_H-M   'P 1'
#
loop_
_entity.id
_entity.type
_entity.pdbx_description
1 polymer ?
#
loop_
_entity_poly.entity_id
_entity_poly.type
_entity_poly.pdbx_seq_one_letter_code
_entity_poly.pdbx_strand_id
1 'polypeptide(L)'
;MKIAGVDAEYFTQVFDRALKDGDRYVCLSTGDDKQPFPAETIRFFKDKSEALYYSYCKRSEENVYLETLPILSVQEQLCRKIELQQLTRSPGLELKDIIIDTAHIHYLERARREIFTEDLVKRLRDQNIKVDQKQLQDYISADFTKFQIKGMRWERDAETPYMIQIKQNESRAFLISSIRIHQTMDQQRKQEYMKNAVLTGKLTEKDAIELKNVLKAERDKGNFYAVIPAGKDQLKKEDFSFVRSVFDAWEHIGRQSSSIEGKVIIRSISLLKDEVEQQLDSKKEKEQSLEQQPEQKPPRGNDLSREK
;
A
#
# COMPACT_ATOMS: atom_id res chain seq x y z
N MET A 1 35.36 -10.04 -9.27
CA MET A 1 35.61 -8.58 -9.25
C MET A 1 36.88 -8.27 -8.45
N LYS A 2 37.69 -7.30 -8.87
CA LYS A 2 38.99 -6.96 -8.24
C LYS A 2 39.04 -5.49 -7.81
N ILE A 3 39.42 -5.22 -6.57
CA ILE A 3 39.65 -3.88 -5.99
C ILE A 3 41.16 -3.69 -5.83
N ALA A 4 41.68 -2.53 -6.25
CA ALA A 4 43.08 -2.21 -6.02
C ALA A 4 43.32 -2.02 -4.52
N GLY A 5 44.41 -2.58 -4.01
CA GLY A 5 44.66 -2.53 -2.56
C GLY A 5 44.74 -1.11 -2.00
N VAL A 6 45.32 -0.19 -2.77
CA VAL A 6 45.41 1.24 -2.44
C VAL A 6 44.05 1.95 -2.33
N ASP A 7 43.01 1.43 -2.99
CA ASP A 7 41.67 2.01 -3.00
C ASP A 7 40.72 1.37 -1.97
N ALA A 8 41.14 0.29 -1.29
CA ALA A 8 40.27 -0.51 -0.43
C ALA A 8 39.60 0.31 0.70
N GLU A 9 40.33 1.26 1.29
CA GLU A 9 39.80 2.17 2.30
C GLU A 9 38.79 3.16 1.70
N TYR A 10 39.08 3.69 0.51
CA TYR A 10 38.16 4.56 -0.23
C TYR A 10 36.83 3.84 -0.50
N PHE A 11 36.87 2.60 -0.99
CA PHE A 11 35.67 1.80 -1.23
C PHE A 11 34.83 1.60 0.04
N THR A 12 35.50 1.35 1.17
CA THR A 12 34.82 1.20 2.47
C THR A 12 34.07 2.48 2.84
N GLN A 13 34.72 3.64 2.73
CA GLN A 13 34.12 4.94 3.03
C GLN A 13 32.94 5.28 2.10
N VAL A 14 33.07 4.97 0.81
CA VAL A 14 32.01 5.23 -0.16
C VAL A 14 30.81 4.31 0.08
N PHE A 15 31.02 3.04 0.42
CA PHE A 15 29.93 2.13 0.79
C PHE A 15 29.23 2.57 2.09
N ASP A 16 29.98 3.01 3.10
CA ASP A 16 29.40 3.55 4.33
C ASP A 16 28.53 4.78 4.07
N ARG A 17 28.99 5.70 3.21
CA ARG A 17 28.21 6.88 2.82
C ARG A 17 26.94 6.47 2.09
N ALA A 18 27.03 5.59 1.10
CA ALA A 18 25.87 5.12 0.34
C ALA A 18 24.81 4.47 1.24
N LEU A 19 25.23 3.63 2.19
CA LEU A 19 24.33 3.03 3.17
C LEU A 19 23.63 4.07 4.07
N LYS A 20 24.36 5.12 4.49
CA LYS A 20 23.78 6.24 5.26
C LYS A 20 22.77 7.05 4.45
N ASP A 21 22.99 7.20 3.15
CA ASP A 21 22.09 7.88 2.22
C ASP A 21 20.85 7.02 1.84
N GLY A 22 20.82 5.78 2.32
CA GLY A 22 19.72 4.83 2.17
C GLY A 22 19.84 3.92 0.96
N ASP A 23 20.97 3.96 0.25
CA ASP A 23 21.24 3.05 -0.85
C ASP A 23 21.47 1.62 -0.35
N ARG A 24 21.09 0.65 -1.18
CA ARG A 24 21.13 -0.77 -0.85
C ARG A 24 21.89 -1.60 -1.88
N TYR A 25 21.97 -1.09 -3.10
CA TYR A 25 22.54 -1.76 -4.24
C TYR A 25 23.64 -0.94 -4.88
N VAL A 26 24.62 -1.64 -5.43
CA VAL A 26 25.72 -1.06 -6.19
C VAL A 26 25.84 -1.78 -7.52
N CYS A 27 26.02 -1.01 -8.60
CA CYS A 27 26.42 -1.55 -9.89
C CYS A 27 27.93 -1.39 -10.04
N LEU A 28 28.61 -2.49 -10.29
CA LEU A 28 30.06 -2.57 -10.38
C LEU A 28 30.44 -3.16 -11.74
N SER A 29 31.42 -2.57 -12.42
CA SER A 29 31.90 -3.12 -13.69
C SER A 29 32.50 -4.50 -13.47
N THR A 30 32.09 -5.49 -14.28
CA THR A 30 32.70 -6.82 -14.23
C THR A 30 34.12 -6.82 -14.78
N GLY A 31 34.48 -5.82 -15.61
CA GLY A 31 35.84 -5.59 -16.10
C GLY A 31 36.50 -6.80 -16.78
N ASP A 32 37.80 -6.68 -17.04
CA ASP A 32 38.69 -7.82 -17.27
C ASP A 32 39.23 -8.28 -15.91
N ASP A 33 39.22 -9.57 -15.61
CA ASP A 33 39.66 -10.16 -14.33
C ASP A 33 41.09 -9.73 -13.91
N LYS A 34 41.89 -9.27 -14.88
CA LYS A 34 43.26 -8.81 -14.65
C LYS A 34 43.35 -7.40 -14.07
N GLN A 35 42.35 -6.54 -14.28
CA GLN A 35 42.40 -5.14 -13.88
C GLN A 35 41.47 -4.85 -12.71
N PRO A 36 41.92 -4.04 -11.73
CA PRO A 36 41.03 -3.48 -10.74
C PRO A 36 39.89 -2.70 -11.41
N PHE A 37 38.70 -2.75 -10.83
CA PHE A 37 37.60 -1.95 -11.36
C PHE A 37 37.78 -0.47 -10.97
N PRO A 38 37.47 0.46 -11.89
CA PRO A 38 37.67 1.89 -11.65
C PRO A 38 36.61 2.45 -10.68
N ALA A 39 37.09 3.11 -9.63
CA ALA A 39 36.26 3.73 -8.59
C ALA A 39 35.22 4.72 -9.16
N GLU A 40 35.54 5.48 -10.20
CA GLU A 40 34.61 6.43 -10.82
C GLU A 40 33.38 5.80 -11.47
N THR A 41 33.38 4.48 -11.72
CA THR A 41 32.28 3.79 -12.40
C THR A 41 31.20 3.27 -11.45
N ILE A 42 31.42 3.40 -10.13
CA ILE A 42 30.45 2.95 -9.13
C ILE A 42 29.18 3.78 -9.23
N ARG A 43 28.04 3.09 -9.22
CA ARG A 43 26.72 3.71 -9.05
C ARG A 43 25.92 3.00 -7.97
N PHE A 44 25.26 3.79 -7.14
CA PHE A 44 24.44 3.32 -6.03
C PHE A 44 22.96 3.52 -6.30
N PHE A 45 22.16 2.63 -5.74
CA PHE A 45 20.72 2.60 -5.92
C PHE A 45 20.02 2.19 -4.63
N LYS A 46 18.84 2.75 -4.41
CA LYS A 46 17.97 2.38 -3.28
C LYS A 46 17.23 1.07 -3.54
N ASP A 47 16.87 0.80 -4.78
CA ASP A 47 16.07 -0.36 -5.19
C ASP A 47 16.82 -1.26 -6.18
N LYS A 48 16.59 -2.58 -6.04
CA LYS A 48 17.20 -3.59 -6.91
C LYS A 48 16.76 -3.44 -8.37
N SER A 49 15.49 -3.13 -8.59
CA SER A 49 14.90 -3.02 -9.93
C SER A 49 15.49 -1.84 -10.69
N GLU A 50 15.70 -0.72 -10.00
CA GLU A 50 16.36 0.46 -10.56
C GLU A 50 17.81 0.15 -10.96
N ALA A 51 18.56 -0.53 -10.09
CA ALA A 51 19.92 -0.94 -10.36
C ALA A 51 20.02 -1.91 -11.57
N LEU A 52 19.12 -2.89 -11.65
CA LEU A 52 19.05 -3.83 -12.76
C LEU A 52 18.68 -3.14 -14.08
N TYR A 53 17.74 -2.19 -14.04
CA TYR A 53 17.37 -1.39 -15.21
C TYR A 53 18.55 -0.55 -15.69
N TYR A 54 19.29 0.10 -14.77
CA TYR A 54 20.50 0.83 -15.11
C TYR A 54 21.56 -0.06 -15.77
N SER A 55 21.85 -1.22 -15.19
CA SER A 55 22.78 -2.20 -15.76
C SER A 55 22.35 -2.67 -17.16
N TYR A 56 21.05 -2.87 -17.37
CA TYR A 56 20.49 -3.22 -18.68
C TYR A 56 20.73 -2.12 -19.72
N CYS A 57 20.40 -0.87 -19.40
CA CYS A 57 20.60 0.29 -20.29
C CYS A 57 22.08 0.46 -20.66
N LYS A 58 22.98 0.40 -19.67
CA LYS A 58 24.43 0.51 -19.91
C LYS A 58 24.98 -0.61 -20.79
N ARG A 59 24.45 -1.83 -20.63
CA ARG A 59 24.81 -2.94 -21.51
C ARG A 59 24.30 -2.72 -22.94
N SER A 60 23.07 -2.26 -23.11
CA SER A 60 22.48 -2.07 -24.45
C SER A 60 23.09 -0.90 -25.22
N GLU A 61 23.43 0.20 -24.53
CA GLU A 61 23.86 1.45 -25.16
C GLU A 61 25.38 1.51 -25.32
N GLU A 62 26.13 1.03 -24.33
CA GLU A 62 27.58 1.24 -24.22
C GLU A 62 28.37 -0.08 -24.23
N ASN A 63 27.69 -1.23 -24.34
CA ASN A 63 28.29 -2.57 -24.22
C ASN A 63 29.11 -2.77 -22.93
N VAL A 64 28.74 -2.06 -21.86
CA VAL A 64 29.37 -2.15 -20.54
C VAL A 64 28.67 -3.21 -19.72
N TYR A 65 29.45 -4.17 -19.21
CA TYR A 65 28.95 -5.22 -18.35
C TYR A 65 29.04 -4.78 -16.89
N LEU A 66 27.88 -4.52 -16.30
CA LEU A 66 27.74 -4.14 -14.90
C LEU A 66 27.07 -5.27 -14.13
N GLU A 67 27.62 -5.59 -12.96
CA GLU A 67 27.06 -6.52 -12.00
C GLU A 67 26.40 -5.75 -10.87
N THR A 68 25.12 -6.05 -10.62
CA THR A 68 24.34 -5.45 -9.54
C THR A 68 24.45 -6.32 -8.29
N LEU A 69 25.03 -5.77 -7.22
CA LEU A 69 25.26 -6.48 -5.96
C LEU A 69 24.72 -5.67 -4.77
N PRO A 70 24.31 -6.32 -3.66
CA PRO A 70 23.97 -5.62 -2.43
C PRO A 70 25.21 -5.01 -1.77
N ILE A 71 25.12 -3.75 -1.36
CA ILE A 71 26.26 -3.01 -0.77
C ILE A 71 26.80 -3.73 0.47
N LEU A 72 25.91 -4.16 1.39
CA LEU A 72 26.30 -4.83 2.63
C LEU A 72 27.11 -6.11 2.36
N SER A 73 26.73 -6.91 1.37
CA SER A 73 27.42 -8.17 1.04
C SER A 73 28.82 -7.91 0.45
N VAL A 74 28.95 -6.86 -0.36
CA VAL A 74 30.25 -6.44 -0.92
C VAL A 74 31.14 -5.88 0.19
N GLN A 75 30.60 -5.01 1.03
CA GLN A 75 31.30 -4.38 2.14
C GLN A 75 31.79 -5.42 3.16
N GLU A 76 30.95 -6.39 3.52
CA GLU A 76 31.34 -7.45 4.46
C GLU A 76 32.52 -8.28 3.94
N GLN A 77 32.49 -8.67 2.65
CA GLN A 77 33.64 -9.35 2.06
C GLN A 77 34.90 -8.48 2.03
N LEU A 78 34.75 -7.18 1.70
CA LEU A 78 35.85 -6.23 1.66
C LEU A 78 36.50 -6.09 3.05
N CYS A 79 35.71 -5.79 4.08
CA CYS A 79 36.19 -5.63 5.45
C CYS A 79 36.88 -6.90 5.96
N ARG A 80 36.26 -8.08 5.78
CA ARG A 80 36.87 -9.36 6.18
C ARG A 80 38.22 -9.60 5.50
N LYS A 81 38.35 -9.26 4.21
CA LYS A 81 39.61 -9.43 3.48
C LYS A 81 40.67 -8.42 3.90
N ILE A 82 40.28 -7.18 4.21
CA ILE A 82 41.17 -6.17 4.79
C ILE A 82 41.69 -6.65 6.15
N GLU A 83 40.80 -7.08 7.05
CA GLU A 83 41.15 -7.58 8.38
C GLU A 83 42.10 -8.78 8.31
N LEU A 84 41.80 -9.77 7.46
CA LEU A 84 42.68 -10.92 7.24
C LEU A 84 44.07 -10.53 6.74
N GLN A 85 44.14 -9.54 5.84
CA GLN A 85 45.42 -9.02 5.37
C GLN A 85 46.15 -8.29 6.50
N GLN A 86 45.48 -7.46 7.29
CA GLN A 86 46.09 -6.73 8.41
C GLN A 86 46.65 -7.68 9.49
N LEU A 87 45.95 -8.77 9.80
CA LEU A 87 46.41 -9.80 10.75
C LEU A 87 47.63 -10.58 10.24
N THR A 88 47.79 -10.71 8.93
CA THR A 88 48.86 -11.51 8.31
C THR A 88 50.07 -10.68 7.87
N ARG A 89 50.06 -9.37 8.13
CA ARG A 89 51.08 -8.43 7.64
C ARG A 89 52.15 -8.09 8.66
N SER A 90 53.36 -7.91 8.14
CA SER A 90 54.40 -7.14 8.80
C SER A 90 54.10 -5.63 8.72
N PRO A 91 54.44 -4.84 9.76
CA PRO A 91 54.22 -3.39 9.75
C PRO A 91 54.82 -2.71 8.51
N GLY A 92 54.04 -1.84 7.85
CA GLY A 92 54.50 -1.01 6.73
C GLY A 92 54.22 -1.53 5.31
N LEU A 93 53.56 -2.68 5.15
CA LEU A 93 53.18 -3.20 3.84
C LEU A 93 51.83 -2.64 3.36
N GLU A 94 51.76 -2.17 2.10
CA GLU A 94 50.53 -1.68 1.44
C GLU A 94 49.55 -2.79 1.10
N LEU A 95 48.24 -2.50 1.12
CA LEU A 95 47.17 -3.48 0.85
C LEU A 95 47.38 -4.13 -0.52
N LYS A 96 47.28 -5.46 -0.58
CA LYS A 96 47.30 -6.19 -1.84
C LYS A 96 45.91 -6.12 -2.43
N ASP A 97 45.84 -6.18 -3.76
CA ASP A 97 44.57 -6.22 -4.48
C ASP A 97 43.60 -7.25 -3.89
N ILE A 98 42.35 -6.84 -3.72
CA ILE A 98 41.30 -7.59 -3.05
C ILE A 98 40.33 -8.11 -4.11
N ILE A 99 40.22 -9.42 -4.22
CA ILE A 99 39.23 -10.06 -5.08
C ILE A 99 37.92 -10.17 -4.29
N ILE A 100 36.81 -9.68 -4.80
CA ILE A 100 35.47 -9.95 -4.27
C ILE A 100 34.87 -11.12 -5.04
N ASP A 101 34.42 -12.13 -4.29
CA ASP A 101 33.80 -13.34 -4.84
C ASP A 101 32.30 -13.09 -5.03
N THR A 102 31.93 -12.71 -6.26
CA THR A 102 30.55 -12.37 -6.60
C THR A 102 29.65 -13.61 -6.70
N ALA A 103 30.20 -14.76 -7.10
CA ALA A 103 29.48 -16.04 -7.10
C ALA A 103 29.05 -16.43 -5.68
N HIS A 104 29.92 -16.22 -4.69
CA HIS A 104 29.56 -16.42 -3.28
C HIS A 104 28.45 -15.47 -2.83
N ILE A 105 28.46 -14.19 -3.25
CA ILE A 105 27.37 -13.24 -2.95
C ILE A 105 26.04 -13.75 -3.53
N HIS A 106 26.01 -14.17 -4.79
CA HIS A 106 24.80 -14.72 -5.42
C HIS A 106 24.28 -15.96 -4.71
N TYR A 107 25.19 -16.86 -4.31
CA TYR A 107 24.83 -18.04 -3.51
C TYR A 107 24.17 -17.64 -2.18
N LEU A 108 24.77 -16.69 -1.45
CA LEU A 108 24.21 -16.19 -0.19
C LEU A 108 22.86 -15.50 -0.38
N GLU A 109 22.67 -14.70 -1.44
CA GLU A 109 21.38 -14.07 -1.73
C GLU A 109 20.29 -15.09 -2.06
N ARG A 110 20.64 -16.18 -2.76
CA ARG A 110 19.71 -17.28 -3.02
C ARG A 110 19.32 -18.01 -1.72
N ALA A 111 20.30 -18.35 -0.88
CA ALA A 111 20.06 -18.98 0.42
C ALA A 111 19.23 -18.07 1.34
N ARG A 112 19.55 -16.78 1.37
CA ARG A 112 18.80 -15.75 2.10
C ARG A 112 17.32 -15.76 1.74
N ARG A 113 17.00 -15.79 0.44
CA ARG A 113 15.61 -15.87 -0.04
C ARG A 113 14.89 -17.09 0.52
N GLU A 114 15.51 -18.26 0.44
CA GLU A 114 14.93 -19.53 0.87
C GLU A 114 14.69 -19.51 2.39
N ILE A 115 15.69 -19.11 3.17
CA ILE A 115 15.61 -18.99 4.64
C ILE A 115 14.49 -18.04 5.07
N PHE A 116 14.42 -16.82 4.51
CA PHE A 116 13.38 -15.87 4.91
C PHE A 116 11.98 -16.29 4.47
N THR A 117 11.85 -16.93 3.31
CA THR A 117 10.56 -17.49 2.88
C THR A 117 10.09 -18.54 3.88
N GLU A 118 10.97 -19.49 4.22
CA GLU A 118 10.64 -20.58 5.15
C GLU A 118 10.31 -20.07 6.55
N ASP A 119 11.09 -19.14 7.08
CA ASP A 119 10.85 -18.55 8.40
C ASP A 119 9.51 -17.80 8.46
N LEU A 120 9.20 -16.96 7.46
CA LEU A 120 7.93 -16.25 7.41
C LEU A 120 6.74 -17.20 7.25
N VAL A 121 6.86 -18.22 6.39
CA VAL A 121 5.83 -19.25 6.23
C VAL A 121 5.61 -20.00 7.54
N LYS A 122 6.68 -20.38 8.25
CA LYS A 122 6.60 -21.07 9.53
C LYS A 122 5.88 -20.20 10.56
N ARG A 123 6.29 -18.94 10.74
CA ARG A 123 5.66 -18.00 11.68
C ARG A 123 4.19 -17.73 11.40
N LEU A 124 3.79 -17.71 10.12
CA LEU A 124 2.39 -17.57 9.72
C LEU A 124 1.59 -18.86 9.94
N ARG A 125 2.20 -20.01 9.68
CA ARG A 125 1.62 -21.32 9.97
C ARG A 125 1.39 -21.53 11.46
N ASP A 126 2.33 -21.10 12.32
CA ASP A 126 2.19 -21.15 13.78
C ASP A 126 1.00 -20.32 14.29
N GLN A 127 0.51 -19.38 13.48
CA GLN A 127 -0.70 -18.57 13.72
C GLN A 127 -1.95 -19.11 12.99
N ASN A 128 -1.86 -20.30 12.39
CA ASN A 128 -2.86 -20.94 11.53
C ASN A 128 -3.20 -20.15 10.26
N ILE A 129 -2.26 -19.33 9.75
CA ILE A 129 -2.44 -18.54 8.53
C ILE A 129 -1.69 -19.23 7.38
N LYS A 130 -2.44 -19.64 6.35
CA LYS A 130 -1.90 -20.15 5.10
C LYS A 130 -1.71 -19.00 4.12
N VAL A 131 -0.54 -18.93 3.47
CA VAL A 131 -0.21 -17.91 2.46
C VAL A 131 0.24 -18.53 1.15
N ASP A 132 0.18 -17.76 0.08
CA ASP A 132 0.82 -18.11 -1.20
C ASP A 132 2.34 -17.96 -1.06
N GLN A 133 3.03 -19.10 -0.97
CA GLN A 133 4.48 -19.14 -0.86
C GLN A 133 5.18 -18.60 -2.10
N LYS A 134 4.59 -18.79 -3.30
CA LYS A 134 5.17 -18.30 -4.55
C LYS A 134 5.14 -16.78 -4.57
N GLN A 135 4.00 -16.17 -4.24
CA GLN A 135 3.89 -14.72 -4.11
C GLN A 135 4.92 -14.16 -3.10
N LEU A 136 5.10 -14.83 -1.96
CA LEU A 136 6.09 -14.42 -0.97
C LEU A 136 7.53 -14.52 -1.50
N GLN A 137 7.87 -15.63 -2.18
CA GLN A 137 9.19 -15.82 -2.80
C GLN A 137 9.47 -14.76 -3.87
N ASP A 138 8.48 -14.40 -4.68
CA ASP A 138 8.60 -13.40 -5.73
C ASP A 138 8.91 -12.02 -5.12
N TYR A 139 8.18 -11.61 -4.08
CA TYR A 139 8.42 -10.34 -3.40
C TYR A 139 9.76 -10.29 -2.65
N ILE A 140 10.17 -11.39 -2.03
CA ILE A 140 11.50 -11.50 -1.40
C ILE A 140 12.61 -11.45 -2.47
N SER A 141 12.41 -12.09 -3.62
CA SER A 141 13.37 -12.09 -4.74
C SER A 141 13.56 -10.70 -5.35
N ALA A 142 12.45 -9.95 -5.46
CA ALA A 142 12.44 -8.54 -5.88
C ALA A 142 13.07 -7.61 -4.83
N ASP A 143 13.26 -8.10 -3.60
CA ASP A 143 13.84 -7.38 -2.46
C ASP A 143 13.08 -6.10 -2.07
N PHE A 144 11.74 -6.12 -2.17
CA PHE A 144 10.91 -4.97 -1.81
C PHE A 144 11.03 -4.59 -0.34
N THR A 145 11.27 -3.31 -0.07
CA THR A 145 11.40 -2.77 1.30
C THR A 145 10.11 -2.92 2.12
N LYS A 146 8.95 -2.94 1.46
CA LYS A 146 7.64 -3.18 2.07
C LYS A 146 6.69 -3.78 1.05
N PHE A 147 5.94 -4.80 1.45
CA PHE A 147 4.89 -5.40 0.62
C PHE A 147 3.77 -5.99 1.48
N GLN A 148 2.68 -6.36 0.81
CA GLN A 148 1.52 -7.00 1.43
C GLN A 148 1.22 -8.31 0.71
N ILE A 149 0.88 -9.35 1.47
CA ILE A 149 0.40 -10.62 0.96
C ILE A 149 -0.93 -10.98 1.58
N LYS A 150 -1.73 -11.76 0.85
CA LYS A 150 -2.97 -12.33 1.37
C LYS A 150 -2.68 -13.66 2.05
N GLY A 151 -3.37 -13.91 3.16
CA GLY A 151 -3.40 -15.21 3.80
C GLY A 151 -4.82 -15.59 4.19
N MET A 152 -5.06 -16.88 4.38
CA MET A 152 -6.32 -17.42 4.87
C MET A 152 -6.09 -18.07 6.23
N ARG A 153 -6.98 -17.76 7.18
CA ARG A 153 -7.00 -18.42 8.49
C ARG A 153 -8.33 -19.13 8.64
N TRP A 154 -8.29 -20.39 9.06
CA TRP A 154 -9.49 -21.13 9.43
C TRP A 154 -9.88 -20.74 10.86
N GLU A 155 -11.05 -20.11 11.02
CA GLU A 155 -11.64 -19.77 12.32
C GLU A 155 -13.11 -20.17 12.32
N ARG A 156 -13.55 -20.94 13.34
CA ARG A 156 -14.99 -21.25 13.58
C ARG A 156 -15.74 -21.65 12.31
N ASP A 157 -15.22 -22.64 11.60
CA ASP A 157 -15.79 -23.24 10.38
C ASP A 157 -15.84 -22.33 9.13
N ALA A 158 -15.14 -21.19 9.14
CA ALA A 158 -15.00 -20.31 7.99
C ALA A 158 -13.54 -19.94 7.69
N GLU A 159 -13.19 -19.86 6.40
CA GLU A 159 -11.94 -19.24 5.95
C GLU A 159 -12.07 -17.72 6.00
N THR A 160 -11.31 -17.08 6.87
CA THR A 160 -11.24 -15.62 6.97
C THR A 160 -9.99 -15.11 6.27
N PRO A 161 -10.10 -14.16 5.32
CA PRO A 161 -8.95 -13.57 4.66
C PRO A 161 -8.25 -12.56 5.57
N TYR A 162 -6.92 -12.62 5.59
CA TYR A 162 -6.05 -11.69 6.29
C TYR A 162 -5.11 -11.00 5.32
N MET A 163 -4.80 -9.75 5.63
CA MET A 163 -3.74 -8.99 5.00
C MET A 163 -2.51 -8.99 5.91
N ILE A 164 -1.40 -9.51 5.39
CA ILE A 164 -0.13 -9.57 6.10
C ILE A 164 0.80 -8.53 5.48
N GLN A 165 1.22 -7.56 6.29
CA GLN A 165 2.17 -6.55 5.87
C GLN A 165 3.57 -6.96 6.31
N ILE A 166 4.48 -7.09 5.34
CA ILE A 166 5.89 -7.43 5.58
C ILE A 166 6.73 -6.19 5.30
N LYS A 167 7.73 -5.95 6.16
CA LYS A 167 8.70 -4.87 6.01
C LYS A 167 10.11 -5.44 6.09
N GLN A 168 11.00 -4.87 5.29
CA GLN A 168 12.42 -5.13 5.39
C GLN A 168 13.06 -4.12 6.35
N ASN A 169 13.93 -4.59 7.26
CA ASN A 169 14.69 -3.71 8.15
C ASN A 169 16.01 -3.24 7.50
N GLU A 170 16.80 -2.47 8.24
CA GLU A 170 18.08 -1.93 7.76
C GLU A 170 19.14 -3.00 7.45
N SER A 171 19.05 -4.17 8.09
CA SER A 171 19.92 -5.33 7.81
C SER A 171 19.37 -6.21 6.68
N ARG A 172 18.40 -5.72 5.91
CA ARG A 172 17.72 -6.47 4.85
C ARG A 172 16.99 -7.73 5.35
N ALA A 173 16.57 -7.81 6.61
CA ALA A 173 15.74 -8.91 7.13
C ALA A 173 14.25 -8.61 6.95
N PHE A 174 13.47 -9.61 6.54
CA PHE A 174 12.02 -9.47 6.34
C PHE A 174 11.24 -9.83 7.61
N LEU A 175 10.36 -8.93 8.04
CA LEU A 175 9.61 -9.04 9.28
C LEU A 175 8.12 -8.80 9.04
N ILE A 176 7.27 -9.60 9.69
CA ILE A 176 5.82 -9.37 9.73
C ILE A 176 5.56 -8.13 10.59
N SER A 177 5.14 -7.04 9.95
CA SER A 177 4.86 -5.77 10.62
C SER A 177 3.43 -5.66 11.16
N SER A 178 2.47 -6.32 10.51
CA SER A 178 1.10 -6.40 11.00
C SER A 178 0.32 -7.48 10.27
N ILE A 179 -0.61 -8.12 10.97
CA ILE A 179 -1.60 -9.03 10.41
C ILE A 179 -2.97 -8.46 10.77
N ARG A 180 -3.81 -8.20 9.77
CA ARG A 180 -5.15 -7.65 9.98
C ARG A 180 -6.15 -8.45 9.18
N ILE A 181 -7.36 -8.61 9.69
CA ILE A 181 -8.47 -9.16 8.90
C ILE A 181 -8.58 -8.29 7.65
N HIS A 182 -8.59 -8.92 6.49
CA HIS A 182 -8.85 -8.22 5.25
C HIS A 182 -10.35 -7.94 5.20
N GLN A 183 -10.78 -6.94 5.96
CA GLN A 183 -12.11 -6.37 5.86
C GLN A 183 -12.18 -5.70 4.49
N THR A 184 -12.76 -6.47 3.55
CA THR A 184 -13.39 -6.07 2.30
C THR A 184 -13.44 -4.56 2.05
N MET A 185 -12.98 -4.13 0.87
CA MET A 185 -12.99 -2.75 0.36
C MET A 185 -14.29 -1.95 0.61
N ASP A 186 -15.41 -2.60 0.90
CA ASP A 186 -16.69 -1.99 1.24
C ASP A 186 -16.69 -1.15 2.51
N GLN A 187 -15.87 -1.47 3.53
CA GLN A 187 -15.85 -0.65 4.75
C GLN A 187 -15.07 0.65 4.58
N GLN A 188 -13.97 0.65 3.81
CA GLN A 188 -13.28 1.89 3.45
C GLN A 188 -14.13 2.76 2.53
N ARG A 189 -14.81 2.17 1.54
CA ARG A 189 -15.79 2.88 0.71
C ARG A 189 -16.95 3.44 1.54
N LYS A 190 -17.53 2.65 2.45
CA LYS A 190 -18.62 3.14 3.34
C LYS A 190 -18.14 4.26 4.27
N GLN A 191 -16.94 4.19 4.81
CA GLN A 191 -16.40 5.25 5.68
C GLN A 191 -16.06 6.53 4.91
N GLU A 192 -15.43 6.45 3.73
CA GLU A 192 -15.21 7.62 2.86
C GLU A 192 -16.53 8.21 2.36
N TYR A 193 -17.48 7.35 1.99
CA TYR A 193 -18.80 7.75 1.57
C TYR A 193 -19.56 8.49 2.70
N MET A 194 -19.60 7.95 3.93
CA MET A 194 -20.25 8.63 5.05
C MET A 194 -19.60 9.97 5.40
N LYS A 195 -18.29 10.13 5.14
CA LYS A 195 -17.57 11.40 5.34
C LYS A 195 -17.89 12.45 4.27
N ASN A 196 -18.23 12.00 3.05
CA ASN A 196 -18.45 12.87 1.89
C ASN A 196 -19.93 13.06 1.51
N ALA A 197 -20.82 12.26 2.07
CA ALA A 197 -22.25 12.25 1.76
C ALA A 197 -22.93 13.55 2.19
N VAL A 198 -23.74 14.10 1.30
CA VAL A 198 -24.43 15.38 1.51
C VAL A 198 -25.86 15.16 2.00
N LEU A 199 -26.53 14.12 1.50
CA LEU A 199 -27.96 13.91 1.70
C LEU A 199 -28.31 13.09 2.96
N THR A 200 -27.31 12.59 3.70
CA THR A 200 -27.52 11.68 4.83
C THR A 200 -28.43 12.28 5.90
N GLY A 201 -29.65 11.74 6.03
CA GLY A 201 -30.66 12.21 7.00
C GLY A 201 -31.38 13.51 6.62
N LYS A 202 -31.06 14.12 5.46
CA LYS A 202 -31.61 15.40 5.00
C LYS A 202 -32.76 15.29 4.00
N LEU A 203 -33.11 14.08 3.58
CA LEU A 203 -34.22 13.82 2.67
C LEU A 203 -35.32 13.01 3.36
N THR A 204 -36.56 13.47 3.20
CA THR A 204 -37.72 12.60 3.49
C THR A 204 -37.79 11.51 2.42
N GLU A 205 -38.52 10.42 2.69
CA GLU A 205 -38.66 9.33 1.71
C GLU A 205 -39.39 9.79 0.44
N LYS A 206 -40.46 10.57 0.61
CA LYS A 206 -41.19 11.17 -0.49
C LYS A 206 -40.27 12.06 -1.34
N ASP A 207 -39.47 12.91 -0.70
CA ASP A 207 -38.53 13.79 -1.40
C ASP A 207 -37.39 13.01 -2.07
N ALA A 208 -36.93 11.90 -1.49
CA ALA A 208 -35.93 11.02 -2.10
C ALA A 208 -36.45 10.34 -3.37
N ILE A 209 -37.71 9.86 -3.37
CA ILE A 209 -38.34 9.28 -4.56
C ILE A 209 -38.50 10.35 -5.66
N GLU A 210 -38.96 11.55 -5.30
CA GLU A 210 -39.09 12.67 -6.24
C GLU A 210 -37.72 13.07 -6.81
N LEU A 211 -36.70 13.19 -5.96
CA LEU A 211 -35.34 13.55 -6.37
C LEU A 211 -34.71 12.48 -7.27
N LYS A 212 -34.96 11.18 -7.02
CA LYS A 212 -34.51 10.09 -7.91
C LYS A 212 -35.00 10.29 -9.35
N ASN A 213 -36.27 10.64 -9.50
CA ASN A 213 -36.89 10.84 -10.81
C ASN A 213 -36.34 12.09 -11.49
N VAL A 214 -36.16 13.18 -10.74
CA VAL A 214 -35.58 14.43 -11.24
C VAL A 214 -34.12 14.24 -11.66
N LEU A 215 -33.29 13.58 -10.84
CA LEU A 215 -31.88 13.31 -11.16
C LEU A 215 -31.72 12.49 -12.44
N LYS A 216 -32.62 11.51 -12.66
CA LYS A 216 -32.64 10.74 -13.90
C LYS A 216 -32.99 11.63 -15.10
N ALA A 217 -34.09 12.39 -15.00
CA ALA A 217 -34.54 13.27 -16.08
C ALA A 217 -33.51 14.36 -16.43
N GLU A 218 -32.83 14.93 -15.44
CA GLU A 218 -31.83 15.98 -15.64
C GLU A 218 -30.54 15.42 -16.26
N ARG A 219 -30.14 14.20 -15.90
CA ARG A 219 -29.05 13.50 -16.59
C ARG A 219 -29.38 13.24 -18.06
N ASP A 220 -30.60 12.82 -18.36
CA ASP A 220 -31.06 12.58 -19.72
C ASP A 220 -31.10 13.89 -20.56
N LYS A 221 -31.25 15.05 -19.91
CA LYS A 221 -31.14 16.39 -20.53
C LYS A 221 -29.70 16.88 -20.70
N GLY A 222 -28.70 16.11 -20.28
CA GLY A 222 -27.28 16.46 -20.37
C GLY A 222 -26.75 17.34 -19.24
N ASN A 223 -27.49 17.46 -18.13
CA ASN A 223 -26.95 18.05 -16.91
C ASN A 223 -26.16 16.98 -16.15
N PHE A 224 -25.01 17.36 -15.57
CA PHE A 224 -24.13 16.43 -14.86
C PHE A 224 -23.83 16.84 -13.42
N TYR A 225 -24.16 18.08 -13.06
CA TYR A 225 -23.89 18.64 -11.74
C TYR A 225 -25.14 19.32 -11.17
N ALA A 226 -25.20 19.39 -9.84
CA ALA A 226 -26.20 20.13 -9.10
C ALA A 226 -25.52 21.06 -8.08
N VAL A 227 -26.07 22.26 -7.94
CA VAL A 227 -25.75 23.21 -6.88
C VAL A 227 -26.79 23.06 -5.78
N ILE A 228 -26.34 22.88 -4.54
CA ILE A 228 -27.17 22.53 -3.37
C ILE A 228 -26.84 23.49 -2.22
N PRO A 229 -27.81 23.98 -1.44
CA PRO A 229 -27.53 24.77 -0.25
C PRO A 229 -26.78 23.95 0.81
N ALA A 230 -25.71 24.52 1.34
CA ALA A 230 -24.92 23.98 2.42
C ALA A 230 -25.63 24.23 3.76
N GLY A 231 -25.60 23.26 4.67
CA GLY A 231 -26.09 23.43 6.05
C GLY A 231 -27.61 23.45 6.24
N LYS A 232 -28.41 23.19 5.19
CA LYS A 232 -29.86 23.01 5.34
C LYS A 232 -30.16 21.63 5.92
N ASP A 233 -31.05 21.56 6.91
CA ASP A 233 -31.41 20.30 7.61
C ASP A 233 -32.27 19.37 6.76
N GLN A 234 -33.18 19.93 5.96
CA GLN A 234 -34.00 19.16 5.01
C GLN A 234 -33.93 19.79 3.62
N LEU A 235 -33.56 18.97 2.64
CA LEU A 235 -33.48 19.34 1.23
C LEU A 235 -34.74 18.87 0.50
N LYS A 236 -35.23 19.68 -0.43
CA LYS A 236 -36.31 19.36 -1.36
C LYS A 236 -35.81 19.53 -2.78
N LYS A 237 -36.56 19.04 -3.78
CA LYS A 237 -36.16 19.15 -5.20
C LYS A 237 -35.89 20.60 -5.64
N GLU A 238 -36.59 21.57 -5.06
CA GLU A 238 -36.43 22.99 -5.40
C GLU A 238 -35.09 23.56 -4.93
N ASP A 239 -34.40 22.87 -4.02
CA ASP A 239 -33.08 23.26 -3.53
C ASP A 239 -31.94 22.86 -4.47
N PHE A 240 -32.24 22.16 -5.58
CA PHE A 240 -31.25 21.68 -6.53
C PHE A 240 -31.31 22.49 -7.83
N SER A 241 -30.22 23.20 -8.13
CA SER A 241 -30.01 23.81 -9.44
C SER A 241 -29.12 22.91 -10.30
N PHE A 242 -29.65 22.36 -11.39
CA PHE A 242 -28.92 21.44 -12.27
C PHE A 242 -28.22 22.17 -13.41
N VAL A 243 -26.98 21.77 -13.69
CA VAL A 243 -26.12 22.39 -14.70
C VAL A 243 -25.29 21.35 -15.45
N ARG A 244 -24.83 21.73 -16.65
CA ARG A 244 -24.09 20.84 -17.57
C ARG A 244 -22.66 20.59 -17.10
N SER A 245 -21.97 21.62 -16.63
CA SER A 245 -20.58 21.51 -16.19
C SER A 245 -20.33 22.17 -14.83
N VAL A 246 -19.18 21.87 -14.22
CA VAL A 246 -18.72 22.55 -13.01
C VAL A 246 -18.52 24.04 -13.25
N PHE A 247 -18.08 24.44 -14.45
CA PHE A 247 -17.91 25.85 -14.82
C PHE A 247 -19.25 26.58 -14.86
N ASP A 248 -20.29 25.97 -15.43
CA ASP A 248 -21.65 26.51 -15.40
C ASP A 248 -22.18 26.64 -13.97
N ALA A 249 -21.78 25.72 -13.07
CA ALA A 249 -22.14 25.78 -11.66
C ALA A 249 -21.50 26.99 -10.96
N TRP A 250 -20.22 27.25 -11.21
CA TRP A 250 -19.52 28.43 -10.69
C TRP A 250 -20.08 29.73 -11.23
N GLU A 251 -20.40 29.76 -12.53
CA GLU A 251 -21.04 30.93 -13.14
C GLU A 251 -22.45 31.16 -12.57
N HIS A 252 -23.23 30.09 -12.37
CA HIS A 252 -24.53 30.15 -11.73
C HIS A 252 -24.45 30.73 -10.31
N ILE A 253 -23.44 30.33 -9.52
CA ILE A 253 -23.20 30.88 -8.17
C ILE A 253 -22.82 32.36 -8.24
N GLY A 254 -21.90 32.73 -9.15
CA GLY A 254 -21.46 34.12 -9.33
C GLY A 254 -22.58 35.07 -9.78
N ARG A 255 -23.58 34.56 -10.53
CA ARG A 255 -24.74 35.33 -10.99
C ARG A 255 -25.82 35.57 -9.92
N GLN A 256 -25.87 34.76 -8.85
CA GLN A 256 -26.91 34.85 -7.82
C GLN A 256 -26.58 35.74 -6.61
N SER A 257 -25.58 36.63 -6.75
CA SER A 257 -25.07 37.59 -5.73
C SER A 257 -24.06 37.01 -4.74
N SER A 258 -23.13 37.87 -4.28
CA SER A 258 -22.07 37.58 -3.30
C SER A 258 -22.55 37.12 -1.92
N SER A 259 -23.86 37.03 -1.69
CA SER A 259 -24.48 36.60 -0.43
C SER A 259 -24.65 35.08 -0.30
N ILE A 260 -24.49 34.33 -1.39
CA ILE A 260 -24.65 32.86 -1.48
C ILE A 260 -23.29 32.14 -1.57
N GLU A 261 -22.22 32.89 -1.88
CA GLU A 261 -20.86 32.36 -1.93
C GLU A 261 -20.44 31.82 -0.56
N GLY A 262 -20.03 30.54 -0.51
CA GLY A 262 -19.77 29.81 0.74
C GLY A 262 -20.99 29.18 1.43
N LYS A 263 -22.22 29.40 0.91
CA LYS A 263 -23.48 28.79 1.42
C LYS A 263 -24.04 27.69 0.51
N VAL A 264 -23.31 27.29 -0.52
CA VAL A 264 -23.71 26.26 -1.48
C VAL A 264 -22.55 25.32 -1.77
N ILE A 265 -22.88 24.11 -2.20
CA ILE A 265 -21.94 23.07 -2.62
C ILE A 265 -22.32 22.55 -4.00
N ILE A 266 -21.31 22.22 -4.79
CA ILE A 266 -21.47 21.60 -6.12
C ILE A 266 -21.26 20.09 -5.98
N ARG A 267 -22.16 19.30 -6.56
CA ARG A 267 -22.09 17.83 -6.57
C ARG A 267 -22.44 17.25 -7.93
N SER A 268 -21.87 16.10 -8.27
CA SER A 268 -22.25 15.39 -9.49
C SER A 268 -23.60 14.70 -9.31
N ILE A 269 -24.40 14.67 -10.37
CA ILE A 269 -25.71 14.01 -10.38
C ILE A 269 -25.58 12.50 -10.14
N SER A 270 -24.52 11.88 -10.67
CA SER A 270 -24.24 10.45 -10.42
C SER A 270 -24.07 10.15 -8.94
N LEU A 271 -23.27 10.98 -8.23
CA LEU A 271 -23.05 10.81 -6.80
C LEU A 271 -24.33 11.04 -6.00
N LEU A 272 -25.13 12.06 -6.36
CA LEU A 272 -26.42 12.30 -5.71
C LEU A 272 -27.43 11.17 -5.95
N LYS A 273 -27.39 10.55 -7.12
CA LYS A 273 -28.25 9.41 -7.43
C LYS A 273 -27.91 8.21 -6.53
N ASP A 274 -26.63 7.90 -6.40
CA ASP A 274 -26.15 6.84 -5.51
C ASP A 274 -26.55 7.15 -4.05
N GLU A 275 -26.46 8.42 -3.63
CA GLU A 275 -26.91 8.89 -2.31
C GLU A 275 -28.41 8.71 -2.06
N VAL A 276 -29.24 9.02 -3.05
CA VAL A 276 -30.69 8.83 -2.98
C VAL A 276 -31.07 7.35 -2.94
N GLU A 277 -30.42 6.52 -3.76
CA GLU A 277 -30.70 5.07 -3.80
C GLU A 277 -30.39 4.41 -2.45
N GLN A 278 -29.25 4.75 -1.84
CA GLN A 278 -28.91 4.23 -0.52
C GLN A 278 -29.87 4.69 0.58
N GLN A 279 -30.39 5.94 0.53
CA GLN A 279 -31.39 6.41 1.49
C GLN A 279 -32.70 5.61 1.40
N LEU A 280 -33.11 5.25 0.18
CA LEU A 280 -34.31 4.44 -0.05
C LEU A 280 -34.09 2.99 0.41
N ASP A 281 -32.93 2.41 0.13
CA ASP A 281 -32.63 1.02 0.53
C ASP A 281 -32.43 0.88 2.03
N SER A 282 -31.77 1.84 2.69
CA SER A 282 -31.57 1.84 4.15
C SER A 282 -32.87 1.98 4.95
N LYS A 283 -33.93 2.57 4.34
CA LYS A 283 -35.25 2.68 4.96
C LYS A 283 -36.05 1.39 4.82
N LYS A 284 -35.96 0.71 3.67
CA LYS A 284 -36.57 -0.63 3.48
C LYS A 284 -36.02 -1.66 4.46
N GLU A 285 -34.71 -1.65 4.71
CA GLU A 285 -34.09 -2.52 5.73
C GLU A 285 -34.61 -2.23 7.14
N LYS A 286 -34.89 -0.96 7.47
CA LYS A 286 -35.47 -0.58 8.78
C LYS A 286 -36.94 -0.96 8.92
N GLU A 287 -37.75 -0.85 7.87
CA GLU A 287 -39.16 -1.26 7.89
C GLU A 287 -39.31 -2.77 8.04
N GLN A 288 -38.52 -3.57 7.32
CA GLN A 288 -38.48 -5.03 7.48
C GLN A 288 -38.02 -5.47 8.88
N SER A 289 -37.18 -4.67 9.54
CA SER A 289 -36.73 -4.91 10.92
C SER A 289 -37.81 -4.61 11.96
N LEU A 290 -38.74 -3.69 11.67
CA LEU A 290 -39.85 -3.30 12.56
C LEU A 290 -41.05 -4.25 12.44
N GLU A 291 -41.31 -4.83 11.26
CA GLU A 291 -42.36 -5.84 11.07
C GLU A 291 -42.04 -7.20 11.74
N GLN A 292 -40.78 -7.44 12.14
CA GLN A 292 -40.35 -8.70 12.77
C GLN A 292 -40.31 -8.66 14.31
N GLN A 293 -40.79 -7.60 14.98
CA GLN A 293 -40.96 -7.64 16.43
C GLN A 293 -42.24 -8.38 16.81
N PRO A 294 -42.19 -9.49 17.59
CA PRO A 294 -43.40 -10.17 18.04
C PRO A 294 -44.13 -9.30 19.06
N GLU A 295 -45.46 -9.16 18.91
CA GLU A 295 -46.35 -8.67 19.96
C GLU A 295 -46.08 -9.43 21.27
N GLN A 296 -45.50 -8.77 22.26
CA GLN A 296 -45.32 -9.34 23.59
C GLN A 296 -46.69 -9.50 24.26
N LYS A 297 -47.19 -10.74 24.30
CA LYS A 297 -48.29 -11.12 25.20
C LYS A 297 -47.85 -10.92 26.66
N PRO A 298 -48.73 -10.41 27.54
CA PRO A 298 -48.39 -10.17 28.93
C PRO A 298 -48.20 -11.50 29.69
N PRO A 299 -47.35 -11.52 30.73
CA PRO A 299 -47.05 -12.74 31.48
C PRO A 299 -48.26 -13.16 32.33
N ARG A 300 -48.66 -14.43 32.21
CA ARG A 300 -49.62 -15.06 33.13
C ARG A 300 -48.93 -15.22 34.49
N GLY A 301 -49.43 -14.51 35.50
CA GLY A 301 -49.09 -14.74 36.90
C GLY A 301 -49.61 -16.10 37.36
N ASN A 302 -48.72 -16.90 37.94
CA ASN A 302 -49.08 -18.01 38.81
C ASN A 302 -49.37 -17.43 40.19
N ASP A 303 -50.61 -17.54 40.67
CA ASP A 303 -50.91 -17.43 42.09
C ASP A 303 -51.37 -18.80 42.61
N LEU A 304 -50.50 -19.38 43.41
CA LEU A 304 -50.77 -20.48 44.34
C LEU A 304 -51.57 -19.92 45.52
N SER A 305 -52.88 -20.15 45.54
CA SER A 305 -53.67 -19.97 46.76
C SER A 305 -53.91 -21.34 47.39
N ARG A 306 -53.13 -21.60 48.45
CA ARG A 306 -53.32 -22.67 49.44
C ARG A 306 -54.59 -22.45 50.26
N GLU A 307 -55.17 -23.57 50.66
CA GLU A 307 -56.19 -23.76 51.68
C GLU A 307 -55.99 -22.92 52.95
N LYS A 308 -57.06 -22.27 53.41
CA LYS A 308 -57.67 -22.48 54.73
C LYS A 308 -59.11 -21.97 54.75
#